data_AF-A0A2N2FI05-F1
#
_entry.id   AF-A0A2N2FI05-F1
#
_cell.length_a   1.000
_cell.length_b   1.000
_cell.length_c   1.000
_cell.angle_alpha   90.00
_cell.angle_beta   90.00
_cell.angle_gamma   90.00
#
_symmetry.space_group_name_H-M   'P 1'
#
loop_
_entity.id
_entity.type
_entity.pdbx_description
1 polymer ?
#
loop_
_entity_poly.entity_id
_entity_poly.type
_entity_poly.pdbx_seq_one_letter_code
_entity_poly.pdbx_strand_id
1 'polypeptide(L)'
;MTRHQRGFTLVEVIVIITVLGLLGALVVNLMGTQLLRSSNPATIASNAGDAETAMEAVVANFTNKVNSNITTALDALKAEYASNSTVSIVDTPSWNGVRALIVTTTVGNTSYTTVLTQARTNAADNATNY
;
A
#
# COMPACT_ATOMS: atom_id res chain seq x y z
N MET A 1 20.99 -53.25 -49.53
CA MET A 1 20.12 -52.61 -48.52
C MET A 1 20.06 -51.11 -48.81
N THR A 2 19.01 -50.63 -49.48
CA THR A 2 18.87 -49.20 -49.80
C THR A 2 18.07 -48.49 -48.72
N ARG A 3 18.75 -47.57 -48.02
CA ARG A 3 18.21 -46.80 -46.91
C ARG A 3 17.30 -45.69 -47.46
N HIS A 4 16.00 -45.75 -47.17
CA HIS A 4 15.07 -44.66 -47.48
C HIS A 4 15.38 -43.45 -46.61
N GLN A 5 16.15 -42.50 -47.14
CA GLN A 5 16.30 -41.18 -46.55
C GLN A 5 15.11 -40.32 -46.98
N ARG A 6 14.11 -40.21 -46.12
CA ARG A 6 13.00 -39.25 -46.31
C ARG A 6 13.53 -37.87 -45.98
N GLY A 7 13.70 -37.04 -47.01
CA GLY A 7 14.09 -35.64 -46.87
C GLY A 7 12.93 -34.78 -46.38
N PHE A 8 13.27 -33.75 -45.61
CA PHE A 8 12.36 -32.75 -45.06
C PHE A 8 11.50 -32.12 -46.16
N THR A 9 10.18 -32.11 -45.94
CA THR A 9 9.26 -31.39 -46.84
C THR A 9 9.19 -29.91 -46.43
N LEU A 10 9.01 -29.02 -47.40
CA LEU A 10 8.81 -27.59 -47.13
C LEU A 10 7.57 -27.37 -46.22
N VAL A 11 6.56 -28.22 -46.37
CA VAL A 11 5.36 -28.21 -45.54
C VAL A 11 5.68 -28.52 -44.07
N GLU A 12 6.55 -29.50 -43.81
CA GLU A 12 6.96 -29.86 -42.44
C GLU A 12 7.64 -28.68 -41.72
N VAL A 13 8.52 -27.95 -42.42
CA VAL A 13 9.18 -26.76 -41.87
C VAL A 13 8.16 -25.66 -41.56
N ILE A 14 7.20 -25.40 -42.45
CA ILE A 14 6.14 -24.40 -42.23
C ILE A 14 5.24 -24.79 -41.05
N VAL A 15 4.89 -26.08 -40.93
CA VAL A 15 4.07 -26.56 -39.82
C VAL A 15 4.82 -26.42 -38.49
N ILE A 16 6.11 -26.72 -38.45
CA ILE A 16 6.91 -26.57 -37.22
C ILE A 16 6.99 -25.10 -36.79
N ILE A 17 7.30 -24.16 -37.69
CA ILE A 17 7.41 -22.74 -37.32
C ILE A 17 6.06 -22.14 -36.90
N THR A 18 4.95 -22.57 -37.53
CA THR A 18 3.60 -22.10 -37.16
C THR A 18 3.16 -22.66 -35.81
N VAL A 19 3.40 -23.94 -35.55
CA VAL A 19 3.12 -24.55 -34.24
C VAL A 19 3.99 -23.94 -33.15
N LEU A 20 5.29 -23.74 -33.37
CA LEU A 20 6.17 -23.08 -32.41
C LEU A 20 5.77 -21.61 -32.17
N GLY A 21 5.37 -20.88 -33.20
CA GLY A 21 4.86 -19.51 -33.08
C GLY A 21 3.58 -19.43 -32.27
N LEU A 22 2.63 -20.34 -32.49
CA LEU A 22 1.37 -20.41 -31.75
C LEU A 22 1.61 -20.79 -30.27
N LEU A 23 2.45 -21.80 -30.02
CA LEU A 23 2.81 -22.20 -28.65
C LEU A 23 3.58 -21.10 -27.93
N GLY A 24 4.51 -20.43 -28.61
CA GLY A 24 5.24 -19.28 -28.07
C GLY A 24 4.31 -18.14 -27.67
N ALA A 25 3.34 -17.81 -28.53
CA ALA A 25 2.34 -16.79 -28.22
C ALA A 25 1.49 -17.15 -26.99
N LEU A 26 1.09 -18.42 -26.83
CA LEU A 26 0.35 -18.87 -25.65
C LEU A 26 1.18 -18.79 -24.36
N VAL A 27 2.46 -19.19 -24.41
CA VAL A 27 3.38 -19.11 -23.26
C VAL A 27 3.60 -17.66 -22.81
N VAL A 28 3.78 -16.73 -23.76
CA VAL A 28 3.94 -15.31 -23.43
C VAL A 28 2.69 -14.74 -22.75
N ASN A 29 1.49 -15.10 -23.21
CA ASN A 29 0.23 -14.68 -22.59
C ASN A 29 0.03 -15.26 -21.17
N LEU A 30 0.48 -16.50 -20.94
CA LEU A 30 0.36 -17.16 -19.63
C LEU A 30 1.42 -16.70 -18.61
N MET A 31 2.61 -16.30 -19.06
CA MET A 31 3.68 -15.80 -18.19
C MET A 31 3.56 -14.30 -17.86
N GLY A 32 3.04 -13.49 -18.79
CA GLY A 32 2.94 -12.04 -18.61
C GLY A 32 2.06 -11.61 -17.43
N THR A 33 1.00 -12.35 -17.14
CA THR A 33 0.04 -11.97 -16.08
C THR A 33 0.51 -12.34 -14.66
N GLN A 34 1.31 -13.39 -14.51
CA GLN A 34 1.79 -13.85 -13.20
C GLN A 34 3.04 -13.10 -12.75
N LEU A 35 3.91 -12.70 -13.66
CA LEU A 35 5.11 -11.90 -13.33
C LEU A 35 4.75 -10.45 -12.97
N LEU A 36 3.71 -9.88 -13.58
CA LEU A 36 3.26 -8.51 -13.29
C LEU A 36 2.42 -8.39 -12.01
N ARG A 37 1.87 -9.50 -11.50
CA ARG A 37 1.05 -9.53 -10.27
C ARG A 37 1.75 -10.18 -9.09
N SER A 38 3.08 -10.14 -9.04
CA SER A 38 3.87 -10.62 -7.89
C SER A 38 3.75 -9.71 -6.65
N SER A 39 2.56 -9.23 -6.33
CA SER A 39 2.22 -8.83 -4.97
C SER A 39 1.85 -10.12 -4.23
N ASN A 40 2.83 -10.78 -3.63
CA ASN A 40 2.61 -12.00 -2.86
C ASN A 40 1.53 -11.68 -1.80
N PRO A 41 0.37 -12.35 -1.77
CA PRO A 41 -0.71 -12.02 -0.84
C PRO A 41 -0.25 -12.02 0.62
N ALA A 42 0.76 -12.82 0.97
CA ALA A 42 1.40 -12.79 2.28
C ALA A 42 2.10 -11.45 2.58
N THR A 43 2.79 -10.86 1.60
CA THR A 43 3.43 -9.54 1.76
C THR A 43 2.40 -8.42 1.87
N ILE A 44 1.27 -8.51 1.19
CA ILE A 44 0.18 -7.53 1.33
C ILE A 44 -0.40 -7.60 2.76
N ALA A 45 -0.67 -8.80 3.26
CA ALA A 45 -1.18 -8.99 4.61
C ALA A 45 -0.21 -8.50 5.68
N SER A 46 1.09 -8.79 5.53
CA SER A 46 2.14 -8.27 6.43
C SER A 46 2.19 -6.74 6.40
N ASN A 47 2.29 -6.15 5.20
CA ASN A 47 2.33 -4.69 5.04
C ASN A 47 1.08 -4.01 5.60
N ALA A 48 -0.08 -4.65 5.49
CA ALA A 48 -1.32 -4.17 6.08
C ALA A 48 -1.25 -4.18 7.62
N GLY A 49 -0.78 -5.25 8.24
CA GLY A 49 -0.62 -5.30 9.71
C GLY A 49 0.40 -4.27 10.23
N ASP A 50 1.50 -4.07 9.51
CA ASP A 50 2.53 -3.09 9.85
C ASP A 50 1.99 -1.65 9.73
N ALA A 51 1.24 -1.36 8.66
CA ALA A 51 0.60 -0.05 8.47
C ALA A 51 -0.49 0.23 9.51
N GLU A 52 -1.23 -0.80 9.93
CA GLU A 52 -2.24 -0.70 11.00
C GLU A 52 -1.57 -0.41 12.34
N THR A 53 -0.54 -1.18 12.71
CA THR A 53 0.24 -0.96 13.95
C THR A 53 0.82 0.45 14.01
N ALA A 54 1.35 0.94 12.90
CA ALA A 54 1.87 2.31 12.83
C ALA A 54 0.75 3.36 12.93
N MET A 55 -0.44 3.11 12.39
CA MET A 55 -1.60 3.98 12.58
C MET A 55 -2.06 4.01 14.04
N GLU A 56 -2.17 2.86 14.70
CA GLU A 56 -2.53 2.76 16.11
C GLU A 56 -1.55 3.54 16.99
N ALA A 57 -0.25 3.44 16.73
CA ALA A 57 0.76 4.21 17.44
C ALA A 57 0.56 5.72 17.31
N VAL A 58 0.19 6.21 16.12
CA VAL A 58 -0.11 7.64 15.90
C VAL A 58 -1.35 8.07 16.67
N VAL A 59 -2.41 7.27 16.64
CA VAL A 59 -3.68 7.58 17.33
C VAL A 59 -3.50 7.54 18.86
N ALA A 60 -2.75 6.56 19.38
CA ALA A 60 -2.42 6.49 20.80
C ALA A 60 -1.59 7.69 21.26
N ASN A 61 -0.58 8.08 20.48
CA ASN A 61 0.23 9.27 20.76
C ASN A 61 -0.63 10.54 20.73
N PHE A 62 -1.48 10.69 19.71
CA PHE A 62 -2.43 11.79 19.63
C PHE A 62 -3.32 11.88 20.87
N THR A 63 -3.86 10.76 21.34
CA THR A 63 -4.70 10.71 22.54
C THR A 63 -3.93 11.20 23.78
N ASN A 64 -2.69 10.73 23.96
CA ASN A 64 -1.83 11.20 25.05
C ASN A 64 -1.56 12.71 24.98
N LYS A 65 -1.30 13.24 23.76
CA LYS A 65 -1.07 14.67 23.56
C LYS A 65 -2.31 15.52 23.82
N VAL A 66 -3.48 15.09 23.35
CA VAL A 66 -4.76 15.78 23.61
C VAL A 66 -5.12 15.77 25.09
N ASN A 67 -4.78 14.69 25.81
CA ASN A 67 -5.00 14.61 27.26
C ASN A 67 -4.05 15.53 28.04
N SER A 68 -2.80 15.69 27.58
CA SER A 68 -1.80 16.54 28.23
C SER A 68 -1.98 18.03 27.95
N ASN A 69 -2.13 18.42 26.68
CA ASN A 69 -2.32 19.81 26.29
C ASN A 69 -3.17 19.91 25.01
N ILE A 70 -4.42 20.33 25.20
CA ILE A 70 -5.43 20.40 24.16
C ILE A 70 -5.06 21.38 23.03
N THR A 71 -4.40 22.50 23.34
CA THR A 71 -4.18 23.58 22.37
C THR A 71 -3.01 23.29 21.43
N THR A 72 -2.01 22.53 21.89
CA THR A 72 -0.79 22.23 21.11
C THR A 72 -0.71 20.79 20.63
N ALA A 73 -1.70 19.94 20.93
CA ALA A 73 -1.65 18.50 20.62
C ALA A 73 -1.43 18.21 19.13
N LEU A 74 -2.16 18.93 18.25
CA LEU A 74 -2.10 18.75 16.81
C LEU A 74 -0.72 19.16 16.26
N ASP A 75 -0.19 20.31 16.71
CA ASP A 75 1.14 20.80 16.30
C ASP A 75 2.26 19.89 16.78
N ALA A 76 2.17 19.43 18.04
CA ALA A 76 3.15 18.51 18.61
C ALA A 76 3.15 17.15 17.91
N LEU A 77 1.98 16.62 17.53
CA LEU A 77 1.89 15.38 16.74
C LEU A 77 2.53 15.56 15.36
N LYS A 78 2.18 16.65 14.66
CA LYS A 78 2.75 16.98 13.34
C LYS A 78 4.27 17.08 13.38
N ALA A 79 4.81 17.76 14.40
CA ALA A 79 6.25 17.92 14.57
C ALA A 79 6.97 16.59 14.83
N GLU A 80 6.37 15.69 15.62
CA GLU A 80 6.97 14.40 15.94
C GLU A 80 7.08 13.47 14.72
N TYR A 81 6.07 13.48 13.84
CA TYR A 81 6.05 12.64 12.64
C TYR A 81 6.57 13.33 11.37
N ALA A 82 7.08 14.56 11.45
CA ALA A 82 7.53 15.33 10.28
C ALA A 82 8.66 14.65 9.49
N SER A 83 9.50 13.86 10.16
CA SER A 83 10.62 13.12 9.55
C SER A 83 10.33 11.63 9.34
N ASN A 84 9.10 11.18 9.59
CA ASN A 84 8.73 9.78 9.47
C ASN A 84 8.40 9.43 8.00
N SER A 85 9.05 8.40 7.45
CA SER A 85 8.81 7.97 6.06
C SER A 85 7.52 7.15 5.89
N THR A 86 7.03 6.56 6.97
CA THR A 86 5.84 5.69 7.01
C THR A 86 4.57 6.51 7.27
N VAL A 87 4.68 7.62 7.99
CA VAL A 87 3.54 8.46 8.40
C VAL A 87 3.63 9.82 7.72
N SER A 88 2.61 10.15 6.93
CA SER A 88 2.42 11.47 6.33
C SER A 88 1.28 12.19 7.04
N ILE A 89 1.52 13.44 7.46
CA ILE A 89 0.53 14.27 8.12
C ILE A 89 0.28 15.52 7.29
N VAL A 90 -0.97 15.73 6.89
CA VAL A 90 -1.42 16.95 6.21
C VAL A 90 -2.28 17.75 7.19
N ASP A 91 -1.86 18.98 7.45
CA ASP A 91 -2.60 19.92 8.29
C ASP A 91 -3.73 20.53 7.46
N THR A 92 -4.96 20.35 7.93
CA THR A 92 -6.15 20.94 7.32
C THR A 92 -6.69 22.03 8.25
N PRO A 93 -6.51 23.32 7.89
CA PRO A 93 -6.90 24.41 8.77
C PRO A 93 -8.42 24.50 8.98
N SER A 94 -9.22 23.87 8.12
CA SER A 94 -10.67 23.77 8.28
C SER A 94 -11.21 22.49 7.66
N TRP A 95 -11.49 21.50 8.51
CA TRP A 95 -12.30 20.32 8.21
C TRP A 95 -13.63 20.47 8.96
N ASN A 96 -14.74 20.67 8.23
CA ASN A 96 -16.05 20.93 8.83
C ASN A 96 -16.06 22.07 9.88
N GLY A 97 -15.27 23.14 9.64
CA GLY A 97 -15.17 24.30 10.53
C GLY A 97 -14.25 24.12 11.74
N VAL A 98 -13.57 22.98 11.86
CA VAL A 98 -12.60 22.69 12.94
C VAL A 98 -11.25 22.34 12.33
N ARG A 99 -10.15 22.68 13.00
CA ARG A 99 -8.81 22.27 12.57
C ARG A 99 -8.65 20.75 12.71
N ALA A 100 -8.09 20.11 11.68
CA ALA A 100 -7.86 18.66 11.69
C ALA A 100 -6.52 18.30 11.02
N LEU A 101 -5.97 17.16 11.41
CA LEU A 101 -4.84 16.53 10.74
C LEU A 101 -5.36 15.31 9.97
N ILE A 102 -5.07 15.25 8.68
CA ILE A 102 -5.21 14.01 7.91
C ILE A 102 -3.90 13.26 8.07
N VAL A 103 -3.97 12.10 8.71
CA VAL A 103 -2.82 11.22 8.92
C VAL A 103 -2.95 10.06 7.96
N THR A 104 -1.90 9.81 7.17
CA THR A 104 -1.80 8.68 6.26
C THR A 104 -0.58 7.84 6.61
N THR A 105 -0.77 6.57 6.93
CA THR A 105 0.31 5.62 7.18
C THR A 105 0.45 4.71 5.99
N THR A 106 1.64 4.61 5.40
CA THR A 106 1.91 3.83 4.18
C THR A 106 3.07 2.86 4.42
N VAL A 107 2.81 1.57 4.19
CA VAL A 107 3.83 0.51 4.19
C VAL A 107 3.70 -0.28 2.89
N GLY A 108 4.77 -0.27 2.08
CA GLY A 108 4.74 -0.85 0.74
C GLY A 108 3.69 -0.16 -0.15
N ASN A 109 2.69 -0.93 -0.58
CA ASN A 109 1.55 -0.44 -1.38
C ASN A 109 0.25 -0.31 -0.58
N THR A 110 0.29 -0.51 0.73
CA THR A 110 -0.88 -0.41 1.61
C THR A 110 -0.85 0.91 2.36
N SER A 111 -1.95 1.67 2.29
CA SER A 111 -2.10 2.94 3.00
C SER A 111 -3.39 2.97 3.81
N TYR A 112 -3.32 3.45 5.04
CA TYR A 112 -4.47 3.80 5.87
C TYR A 112 -4.51 5.28 6.12
N THR A 113 -5.70 5.86 6.13
CA THR A 113 -5.88 7.29 6.36
C THR A 113 -6.94 7.50 7.44
N THR A 114 -6.63 8.36 8.40
CA THR A 114 -7.54 8.79 9.45
C THR A 114 -7.54 10.31 9.57
N VAL A 115 -8.61 10.85 10.14
CA VAL A 115 -8.75 12.28 10.41
C VAL A 115 -8.73 12.46 11.91
N LEU A 116 -7.75 13.23 12.39
CA LEU A 116 -7.60 13.59 13.79
C LEU A 116 -8.05 15.03 13.97
N THR A 117 -9.21 15.19 14.59
CA THR A 117 -9.71 16.49 15.05
C THR A 117 -9.39 16.65 16.52
N GLN A 118 -9.16 17.87 16.95
CA GLN A 118 -9.19 18.22 18.37
C GLN A 118 -10.54 17.79 18.98
N ALA A 119 -10.57 16.67 19.71
CA ALA A 119 -11.80 16.12 20.29
C ALA A 119 -12.23 16.85 21.57
N ARG A 120 -11.26 17.40 22.32
CA ARG A 120 -11.50 18.21 23.52
C ARG A 120 -11.37 19.68 23.14
N THR A 121 -12.35 20.51 23.46
CA THR A 121 -12.29 21.95 23.16
C THR A 121 -12.03 22.76 24.42
N ASN A 122 -12.23 22.17 25.60
CA ASN A 122 -12.03 22.80 26.89
C ASN A 122 -11.25 21.90 27.87
N ALA A 123 -10.44 22.49 28.74
CA ALA A 123 -9.61 21.74 29.70
C ALA A 123 -10.44 20.95 30.74
N ALA A 124 -11.70 21.34 30.94
CA ALA A 124 -12.66 20.67 31.81
C ALA A 124 -13.36 19.46 31.14
N ASP A 125 -13.21 19.26 29.83
CA ASP A 125 -13.80 18.12 29.13
C ASP A 125 -13.16 16.83 29.62
N ASN A 126 -13.91 15.72 29.70
CA ASN A 126 -13.35 14.46 30.18
C ASN A 126 -12.18 14.00 29.29
N ALA A 127 -11.16 13.39 29.90
CA ALA A 127 -10.03 12.85 29.16
C ALA A 127 -10.50 11.77 28.18
N THR A 128 -9.89 11.74 27.00
CA THR A 128 -10.19 10.71 25.99
C THR A 128 -9.42 9.45 26.36
N ASN A 129 -10.11 8.35 26.60
CA ASN A 129 -9.48 7.03 26.77
C ASN A 129 -9.52 6.30 25.43
N TYR A 130 -8.35 5.79 25.01
CA TYR A 130 -8.21 4.88 23.88
C TYR A 130 -7.88 3.49 24.42
#